data_AF-A0A2K1NW37-F1
#
_entry.id   AF-A0A2K1NW37-F1
#
_cell.length_a   1.000
_cell.length_b   1.000
_cell.length_c   1.000
_cell.angle_alpha   90.00
_cell.angle_beta   90.00
_cell.angle_gamma   90.00
#
_symmetry.space_group_name_H-M   'P 1'
#
loop_
_entity.id
_entity.type
_entity.pdbx_description
1 polymer ?
#
loop_
_entity_poly.entity_id
_entity_poly.type
_entity_poly.pdbx_seq_one_letter_code
_entity_poly.pdbx_strand_id
1 'polypeptide(L)'
;MENVPQSVIVGLGLGGATAFFFFIANLYVILHFLQKLIFPKRQFKWLNAMGKRWHYVHYFGNIIFIVLALIHGILLLPYASFWHWVLITLLLWMGFAGITLRFTKAPANVKKVLRNLHAKWYMFVIILVVLIVAHIASLPNFPFPLG
;
A
#
# COMPACT_ATOMS: atom_id res chain seq x y z
N MET A 1 -25.04 2.40 -24.76
CA MET A 1 -23.87 2.32 -23.86
C MET A 1 -24.23 3.16 -22.65
N GLU A 2 -24.30 2.58 -21.45
CA GLU A 2 -24.52 3.38 -20.25
C GLU A 2 -23.41 4.42 -20.13
N ASN A 3 -23.78 5.67 -19.91
CA ASN A 3 -22.82 6.73 -19.64
C ASN A 3 -22.21 6.46 -18.25
N VAL A 4 -20.96 5.99 -18.23
CA VAL A 4 -20.22 5.78 -16.98
C VAL A 4 -20.09 7.13 -16.26
N PRO A 5 -20.49 7.24 -14.97
CA PRO A 5 -20.39 8.49 -14.24
C PRO A 5 -18.95 9.02 -14.20
N GLN A 6 -18.77 10.34 -14.31
CA GLN A 6 -17.44 10.95 -14.26
C GLN A 6 -16.68 10.60 -12.98
N SER A 7 -17.37 10.47 -11.84
CA SER A 7 -16.79 10.04 -10.57
C SER A 7 -16.19 8.64 -10.65
N VAL A 8 -16.78 7.73 -11.41
CA VAL A 8 -16.27 6.37 -11.64
C VAL A 8 -15.03 6.39 -12.52
N ILE A 9 -15.03 7.17 -13.61
CA ILE A 9 -13.87 7.32 -14.49
C ILE A 9 -12.66 7.87 -13.71
N VAL A 10 -12.87 8.95 -12.95
CA VAL A 10 -11.83 9.54 -12.11
C VAL A 10 -11.40 8.56 -11.02
N GLY A 11 -12.36 7.87 -10.39
CA GLY A 11 -12.09 6.85 -9.38
C GLY A 11 -11.17 5.74 -9.90
N LEU A 12 -11.46 5.18 -11.09
CA LEU A 12 -10.62 4.16 -11.72
C LEU A 12 -9.22 4.70 -12.06
N GLY A 13 -9.13 5.91 -12.61
CA GLY A 13 -7.85 6.57 -12.87
C GLY A 13 -7.01 6.75 -11.60
N LEU A 14 -7.63 7.16 -10.49
CA LEU A 14 -6.96 7.25 -9.19
C LEU A 14 -6.58 5.88 -8.64
N GLY A 15 -7.34 4.82 -8.94
CA GLY A 15 -6.98 3.44 -8.61
C GLY A 15 -5.68 3.02 -9.30
N GLY A 16 -5.56 3.30 -10.61
CA GLY A 16 -4.33 3.06 -11.37
C GLY A 16 -3.14 3.87 -10.83
N ALA A 17 -3.34 5.16 -10.54
CA ALA A 17 -2.31 6.00 -9.93
C ALA A 17 -1.88 5.50 -8.55
N THR A 18 -2.84 5.07 -7.72
CA THR A 18 -2.58 4.48 -6.40
C THR A 18 -1.69 3.24 -6.53
N ALA A 19 -2.02 2.33 -7.45
CA ALA A 19 -1.22 1.13 -7.70
C ALA A 19 0.20 1.48 -8.15
N PHE A 20 0.35 2.44 -9.07
CA PHE A 20 1.65 2.91 -9.54
C PHE A 20 2.52 3.43 -8.39
N PHE A 21 2.00 4.35 -7.58
CA PHE A 21 2.75 4.90 -6.44
C PHE A 21 3.04 3.82 -5.39
N PHE A 22 2.11 2.90 -5.13
CA PHE A 22 2.35 1.76 -4.25
C PHE A 22 3.53 0.92 -4.72
N PHE A 23 3.59 0.54 -6.00
CA PHE A 23 4.68 -0.28 -6.54
C PHE A 23 6.03 0.45 -6.52
N ILE A 24 6.07 1.71 -6.94
CA ILE A 24 7.31 2.50 -6.94
C ILE A 24 7.81 2.74 -5.50
N ALA A 25 6.93 3.13 -4.58
CA ALA A 25 7.30 3.34 -3.18
C ALA A 25 7.80 2.05 -2.51
N ASN A 26 7.23 0.90 -2.87
CA ASN A 26 7.56 -0.38 -2.27
C ASN A 26 8.53 -1.23 -3.09
N LEU A 27 9.10 -0.69 -4.18
CA LEU A 27 9.97 -1.46 -5.08
C LEU A 27 11.14 -2.13 -4.35
N TYR A 28 11.86 -1.39 -3.50
CA TYR A 28 12.93 -1.97 -2.68
C TYR A 28 12.42 -3.09 -1.76
N VAL A 29 11.26 -2.89 -1.11
CA VAL A 29 10.65 -3.87 -0.20
C VAL A 29 10.28 -5.14 -0.96
N ILE A 30 9.70 -5.00 -2.16
CA ILE A 30 9.34 -6.11 -3.05
C ILE A 30 10.59 -6.88 -3.47
N LEU A 31 11.62 -6.20 -3.99
CA LEU A 31 12.85 -6.83 -4.44
C LEU A 31 13.59 -7.54 -3.29
N HIS A 32 13.62 -6.91 -2.10
CA HIS A 32 14.21 -7.52 -0.91
C HIS A 32 13.39 -8.70 -0.39
N PHE A 33 12.07 -8.64 -0.47
CA PHE A 33 11.21 -9.79 -0.17
C PHE A 33 11.48 -10.96 -1.12
N LEU A 34 11.52 -10.71 -2.43
CA LEU A 34 11.84 -11.72 -3.44
C LEU A 34 13.24 -12.33 -3.23
N GLN A 35 14.24 -11.49 -2.91
CA GLN A 35 15.57 -11.97 -2.55
C GLN A 35 15.54 -12.90 -1.34
N LYS A 36 14.78 -12.56 -0.29
CA LYS A 36 14.66 -13.42 0.90
C LYS A 36 13.90 -14.71 0.62
N LEU A 37 12.92 -14.68 -0.27
CA LEU A 37 12.12 -15.84 -0.64
C LEU A 37 12.92 -16.83 -1.50
N ILE A 38 13.63 -16.33 -2.53
CA ILE A 38 14.31 -17.16 -3.53
C ILE A 38 15.77 -17.46 -3.12
N PHE A 39 16.46 -16.48 -2.54
CA PHE A 39 17.88 -16.57 -2.16
C PHE A 39 18.14 -16.11 -0.72
N PRO A 40 17.58 -16.82 0.30
CA PRO A 40 17.57 -16.36 1.70
C PRO A 40 18.96 -16.10 2.29
N LYS A 41 19.99 -16.81 1.82
CA LYS A 41 21.38 -16.67 2.30
C LYS A 41 22.22 -15.69 1.47
N ARG A 42 21.74 -15.25 0.30
CA ARG A 42 22.52 -14.42 -0.62
C ARG A 42 22.28 -12.94 -0.36
N GLN A 43 23.35 -12.16 -0.26
CA GLN A 43 23.26 -10.71 -0.11
C GLN A 43 23.61 -10.02 -1.44
N PHE A 44 22.69 -9.20 -1.96
CA PHE A 44 22.93 -8.40 -3.15
C PHE A 44 23.39 -6.99 -2.76
N LYS A 45 24.66 -6.67 -3.03
CA LYS A 45 25.25 -5.36 -2.71
C LYS A 45 24.46 -4.19 -3.33
N TRP A 46 24.03 -4.34 -4.59
CA TRP A 46 23.25 -3.31 -5.29
C TRP A 46 21.88 -3.07 -4.63
N LEU A 47 21.22 -4.12 -4.15
CA LEU A 47 19.92 -4.03 -3.48
C LEU A 47 20.06 -3.33 -2.11
N ASN A 48 21.12 -3.64 -1.37
CA ASN A 48 21.44 -2.95 -0.13
C ASN A 48 21.76 -1.46 -0.35
N ALA A 49 22.44 -1.12 -1.45
CA ALA A 49 22.68 0.28 -1.81
C ALA A 49 21.39 1.01 -2.21
N MET A 50 20.49 0.32 -2.94
CA MET A 50 19.17 0.83 -3.28
C MET A 50 18.37 1.18 -2.03
N GLY A 51 18.29 0.27 -1.04
CA GLY A 51 17.53 0.51 0.19
C GLY A 51 17.88 1.81 0.91
N LYS A 52 19.18 2.18 0.95
CA LYS A 52 19.62 3.45 1.54
C LYS A 52 19.11 4.67 0.78
N ARG A 53 19.10 4.62 -0.55
CA ARG A 53 18.67 5.71 -1.43
C ARG A 53 17.15 5.80 -1.56
N TRP A 54 16.48 4.64 -1.52
CA TRP A 54 15.04 4.52 -1.74
C TRP A 54 14.21 4.91 -0.51
N HIS A 55 14.85 5.18 0.62
CA HIS A 55 14.16 5.52 1.87
C HIS A 55 13.20 6.70 1.74
N TYR A 56 13.60 7.76 1.01
CA TYR A 56 12.72 8.91 0.78
C TYR A 56 11.60 8.61 -0.23
N VAL A 57 11.89 7.85 -1.28
CA VAL A 57 10.90 7.41 -2.27
C VAL A 57 9.84 6.53 -1.61
N HIS A 58 10.27 5.58 -0.78
CA HIS A 58 9.38 4.74 0.01
C HIS A 58 8.53 5.59 0.95
N TYR A 59 9.15 6.51 1.69
CA TYR A 59 8.44 7.31 2.68
C TYR A 59 7.38 8.24 2.07
N PHE A 60 7.79 9.11 1.14
CA PHE A 60 6.86 10.07 0.53
C PHE A 60 5.90 9.39 -0.45
N GLY A 61 6.38 8.40 -1.20
CA GLY A 61 5.51 7.59 -2.05
C GLY A 61 4.44 6.85 -1.25
N ASN A 62 4.75 6.40 -0.04
CA ASN A 62 3.76 5.79 0.85
C ASN A 62 2.68 6.76 1.32
N ILE A 63 3.05 8.00 1.66
CA ILE A 63 2.07 9.03 2.00
C ILE A 63 1.17 9.31 0.79
N ILE A 64 1.76 9.51 -0.40
CA ILE A 64 1.02 9.82 -1.62
C ILE A 64 0.05 8.69 -1.96
N PHE A 65 0.49 7.42 -1.98
CA PHE A 65 -0.42 6.33 -2.34
C PHE A 65 -1.55 6.19 -1.29
N ILE A 66 -1.29 6.40 0.01
CA ILE A 66 -2.35 6.32 1.03
C ILE A 66 -3.41 7.40 0.78
N VAL A 67 -2.98 8.62 0.48
CA VAL A 67 -3.91 9.73 0.16
C VAL A 67 -4.73 9.40 -1.10
N LEU A 68 -4.07 8.93 -2.17
CA LEU A 68 -4.77 8.54 -3.40
C LEU A 68 -5.74 7.37 -3.17
N ALA A 69 -5.35 6.38 -2.37
CA ALA A 69 -6.19 5.23 -2.01
C ALA A 69 -7.46 5.67 -1.26
N LEU A 70 -7.34 6.64 -0.36
CA LEU A 70 -8.49 7.19 0.37
C LEU A 70 -9.44 7.93 -0.57
N ILE A 71 -8.92 8.80 -1.44
CA ILE A 71 -9.76 9.53 -2.42
C ILE A 71 -10.43 8.55 -3.37
N HIS A 72 -9.68 7.59 -3.91
CA HIS A 72 -10.19 6.51 -4.75
C HIS A 72 -11.31 5.73 -4.04
N GLY A 73 -11.09 5.31 -2.79
CA GLY A 73 -12.07 4.58 -2.00
C GLY A 73 -13.34 5.38 -1.70
N ILE A 74 -13.24 6.69 -1.51
CA ILE A 74 -14.40 7.58 -1.32
C ILE A 74 -15.20 7.70 -2.62
N LEU A 75 -14.55 7.88 -3.76
CA LEU A 75 -15.24 8.02 -5.06
C LEU A 75 -15.94 6.73 -5.51
N LEU A 76 -15.38 5.57 -5.15
CA LEU A 76 -15.93 4.25 -5.48
C LEU A 76 -16.63 3.57 -4.29
N LEU A 77 -16.96 4.34 -3.25
CA LEU A 77 -17.57 3.86 -2.02
C LEU A 77 -18.79 2.95 -2.25
N PRO A 78 -19.72 3.24 -3.18
CA PRO A 78 -20.90 2.39 -3.40
C PRO A 78 -20.56 0.98 -3.87
N TYR A 79 -19.36 0.78 -4.43
CA TYR A 79 -18.89 -0.50 -4.98
C TYR A 79 -17.89 -1.20 -4.06
N ALA A 80 -17.53 -0.56 -2.94
CA ALA A 80 -16.54 -1.10 -2.01
C ALA A 80 -17.08 -2.34 -1.28
N SER A 81 -16.26 -3.37 -1.20
CA SER A 81 -16.51 -4.55 -0.36
C SER A 81 -16.05 -4.32 1.09
N PHE A 82 -16.51 -5.15 2.03
CA PHE A 82 -16.04 -5.13 3.43
C PHE A 82 -14.51 -5.12 3.54
N TRP A 83 -13.83 -5.88 2.69
CA TRP A 83 -12.38 -5.99 2.66
C TRP A 83 -11.64 -4.70 2.29
N HIS A 84 -12.29 -3.76 1.58
CA HIS A 84 -11.69 -2.43 1.33
C HIS A 84 -11.53 -1.64 2.63
N TRP A 85 -12.47 -1.78 3.57
CA TRP A 85 -12.35 -1.12 4.87
C TRP A 85 -11.23 -1.72 5.71
N VAL A 86 -11.09 -3.04 5.70
CA VAL A 86 -9.96 -3.73 6.32
C VAL A 86 -8.64 -3.22 5.71
N LEU A 87 -8.58 -3.10 4.39
CA LEU A 87 -7.41 -2.55 3.69
C LEU A 87 -7.12 -1.11 4.14
N ILE A 88 -8.12 -0.22 4.14
CA ILE A 88 -7.96 1.18 4.56
C ILE A 88 -7.47 1.26 6.00
N THR A 89 -8.04 0.50 6.92
CA THR A 89 -7.57 0.46 8.32
C THR A 89 -6.11 0.03 8.42
N LEU A 90 -5.71 -1.00 7.67
CA LEU A 90 -4.32 -1.46 7.62
C LEU A 90 -3.39 -0.38 7.04
N LEU A 91 -3.78 0.27 5.95
CA LEU A 91 -3.00 1.34 5.33
C LEU A 91 -2.82 2.55 6.26
N LEU A 92 -3.90 2.97 6.93
CA LEU A 92 -3.86 4.05 7.92
C LEU A 92 -2.96 3.68 9.11
N TRP A 93 -3.07 2.46 9.62
CA TRP A 93 -2.19 1.95 10.68
C TRP A 93 -0.72 1.99 10.25
N MET A 94 -0.41 1.52 9.04
CA MET A 94 0.95 1.49 8.50
C MET A 94 1.51 2.90 8.31
N GLY A 95 0.71 3.81 7.76
CA GLY A 95 1.05 5.23 7.62
C GLY A 95 1.31 5.87 8.99
N PHE A 96 0.42 5.66 9.96
CA PHE A 96 0.56 6.16 11.32
C PHE A 96 1.83 5.63 12.00
N ALA A 97 2.10 4.33 11.92
CA ALA A 97 3.29 3.73 12.49
C ALA A 97 4.57 4.28 11.83
N GLY A 98 4.58 4.41 10.50
CA GLY A 98 5.70 5.00 9.75
C GLY A 98 5.99 6.44 10.13
N ILE A 99 4.96 7.28 10.23
CA ILE A 99 5.07 8.68 10.66
C ILE A 99 5.57 8.75 12.12
N THR A 100 4.96 7.98 13.02
CA THR A 100 5.30 7.99 14.45
C THR A 100 6.76 7.61 14.68
N LEU A 101 7.25 6.58 14.00
CA LEU A 101 8.64 6.14 14.12
C LEU A 101 9.63 7.26 13.76
N ARG A 102 9.33 8.09 12.77
CA ARG A 102 10.28 9.03 12.17
C ARG A 102 10.11 10.48 12.60
N PHE A 103 8.88 10.99 12.72
CA PHE A 103 8.62 12.42 12.88
C PHE A 103 8.19 12.84 14.28
N THR A 104 7.83 11.88 15.13
CA THR A 104 7.37 12.20 16.48
C THR A 104 8.48 12.01 17.51
N LYS A 105 8.35 12.71 18.64
CA LYS A 105 9.16 12.51 19.85
C LYS A 105 8.59 11.37 20.73
N ALA A 106 7.90 10.40 20.14
CA ALA A 106 7.33 9.27 20.89
C ALA A 106 8.40 8.53 21.70
N PRO A 107 8.08 8.06 22.92
CA PRO A 107 8.99 7.30 23.77
C PRO A 107 9.63 6.08 23.07
N ALA A 108 10.84 5.71 23.48
CA ALA A 108 11.60 4.63 22.87
C ALA A 108 10.90 3.27 22.93
N ASN A 109 10.16 2.98 24.01
CA ASN A 109 9.33 1.78 24.15
C ASN A 109 8.21 1.74 23.09
N VAL A 110 7.52 2.86 22.87
CA VAL A 110 6.46 2.99 21.84
C VAL A 110 7.05 2.78 20.45
N LYS A 111 8.17 3.44 20.13
CA LYS A 111 8.85 3.25 18.84
C LYS A 111 9.33 1.81 18.63
N LYS A 112 9.81 1.14 19.69
CA LYS A 112 10.21 -0.27 19.64
C LYS A 112 9.03 -1.18 19.31
N VAL A 113 7.89 -0.99 19.97
CA VAL A 113 6.65 -1.76 19.70
C VAL A 113 6.19 -1.55 18.27
N LEU A 114 6.05 -0.30 17.83
CA LEU A 114 5.62 0.03 16.46
C LEU A 114 6.56 -0.56 15.42
N ARG A 115 7.88 -0.49 15.62
CA ARG A 115 8.85 -1.09 14.69
C ARG A 115 8.70 -2.61 14.61
N ASN A 116 8.43 -3.27 15.74
CA ASN A 116 8.26 -4.72 15.77
C ASN A 116 7.00 -5.20 15.05
N LEU A 117 5.93 -4.39 15.07
CA LEU A 117 4.69 -4.68 14.37
C LEU A 117 4.75 -4.26 12.89
N HIS A 118 5.28 -3.08 12.60
CA HIS A 118 5.31 -2.49 11.25
C HIS A 118 6.39 -3.10 10.34
N ALA A 119 7.62 -3.30 10.84
CA ALA A 119 8.78 -3.60 10.00
C ALA A 119 8.97 -5.11 9.72
N LYS A 120 7.86 -5.86 9.63
CA LYS A 120 7.87 -7.29 9.36
C LYS A 120 7.47 -7.55 7.92
N TRP A 121 8.21 -8.42 7.24
CA TRP A 121 7.95 -8.75 5.83
C TRP A 121 6.51 -9.26 5.60
N TYR A 122 5.95 -9.98 6.59
CA TYR A 122 4.58 -10.47 6.51
C TYR A 122 3.54 -9.35 6.48
N MET A 123 3.83 -8.14 7.00
CA MET A 123 2.89 -7.01 6.91
C MET A 123 2.68 -6.58 5.47
N PHE A 124 3.76 -6.56 4.68
CA PHE A 124 3.66 -6.28 3.25
C PHE A 124 2.82 -7.35 2.53
N VAL A 125 3.02 -8.62 2.88
CA VAL A 125 2.24 -9.74 2.32
C VAL A 125 0.76 -9.65 2.72
N ILE A 126 0.46 -9.34 3.98
CA ILE A 126 -0.91 -9.14 4.45
C ILE A 126 -1.60 -8.03 3.66
N ILE A 127 -0.94 -6.89 3.44
CA ILE A 127 -1.50 -5.79 2.65
C ILE A 127 -1.78 -6.24 1.22
N LEU A 128 -0.85 -6.96 0.57
CA LEU A 128 -1.06 -7.49 -0.78
C LEU A 128 -2.24 -8.47 -0.85
N VAL A 129 -2.35 -9.39 0.10
CA VAL A 129 -3.44 -10.37 0.15
C VAL A 129 -4.77 -9.66 0.34
N VAL A 130 -4.88 -8.76 1.32
CA VAL A 130 -6.10 -8.00 1.58
C VAL A 130 -6.46 -7.11 0.39
N LEU A 131 -5.47 -6.50 -0.28
CA LEU A 131 -5.69 -5.72 -1.50
C LEU A 131 -6.32 -6.58 -2.60
N ILE A 132 -5.75 -7.75 -2.89
CA ILE A 132 -6.27 -8.65 -3.93
C ILE A 132 -7.68 -9.12 -3.58
N VAL A 133 -7.89 -9.58 -2.34
CA VAL A 133 -9.19 -10.06 -1.87
C VAL A 133 -10.24 -8.95 -1.92
N ALA A 134 -9.87 -7.71 -1.55
CA ALA A 134 -10.78 -6.57 -1.59
C ALA A 134 -11.33 -6.34 -3.00
N HIS A 135 -10.44 -6.28 -4.00
CA HIS A 135 -10.80 -5.99 -5.38
C HIS A 135 -11.58 -7.16 -6.02
N ILE A 136 -11.18 -8.41 -5.79
CA ILE A 136 -11.92 -9.58 -6.29
C ILE A 136 -13.34 -9.60 -5.69
N ALA A 137 -13.46 -9.36 -4.39
CA ALA A 137 -14.76 -9.37 -3.70
C ALA A 137 -15.68 -8.23 -4.12
N SER A 138 -15.16 -7.12 -4.67
CA SER A 138 -16.00 -6.02 -5.18
C SER A 138 -16.45 -6.21 -6.63
N LEU A 139 -15.84 -7.12 -7.40
CA LEU A 139 -16.19 -7.30 -8.83
C LEU A 139 -17.69 -7.52 -9.07
N PRO A 140 -18.41 -8.35 -8.28
CA PRO A 140 -19.85 -8.54 -8.49
C PRO A 140 -20.69 -7.27 -8.26
N ASN A 141 -20.18 -6.32 -7.48
CA ASN A 141 -20.86 -5.07 -7.16
C ASN A 141 -20.52 -3.94 -8.13
N PHE A 142 -19.62 -4.15 -9.10
CA PHE A 142 -19.15 -3.12 -10.01
C PHE A 142 -19.76 -3.32 -11.41
N PRO A 143 -20.83 -2.58 -11.78
CA PRO A 143 -21.57 -2.81 -13.02
C PRO A 143 -20.94 -2.18 -14.26
N PHE A 144 -19.84 -1.42 -14.11
CA PHE A 144 -19.22 -0.73 -15.22
C PHE A 144 -18.12 -1.57 -15.88
N PRO A 145 -17.90 -1.41 -17.19
CA PRO A 145 -16.79 -2.07 -17.87
C PRO A 145 -15.46 -1.68 -17.21
N LEU A 146 -14.66 -2.70 -16.91
CA LEU A 146 -13.26 -2.55 -16.57
C LEU A 146 -12.52 -2.37 -17.91
N GLY A 147 -11.88 -1.20 -18.08
CA GLY A 147 -11.20 -0.82 -19.31
C GLY A 147 -10.08 -1.76 -19.73
#